data_AF-A0A6V2LC07-F1
#
_entry.id   AF-A0A6V2LC07-F1
#
_cell.length_a   1.000
_cell.length_b   1.000
_cell.length_c   1.000
_cell.angle_alpha   90.00
_cell.angle_beta   90.00
_cell.angle_gamma   90.00
#
_symmetry.space_group_name_H-M   'P 1'
#
loop_
_entity.id
_entity.type
_entity.pdbx_description
1 polymer ?
#
loop_
_entity_poly.entity_id
_entity_poly.type
_entity_poly.pdbx_seq_one_letter_code
_entity_poly.pdbx_strand_id
1 'polypeptide(L)'
;MNAFKNDKSLIQKYPGAYSNIRIAFGLSFLTARVIMWLPRIMDFNRIIAIMISTSEEISSQAALGATFAAATVLTLMQQYWAFLVIRGLLSGPKKAPVKNE
;
A
#
# COMPACT_ATOMS: atom_id res chain seq x y z
N MET A 1 -15.11 -0.22 -1.50
CA MET A 1 -14.96 0.13 -2.94
C MET A 1 -15.94 -0.59 -3.89
N ASN A 2 -16.71 -1.61 -3.45
CA ASN A 2 -17.55 -2.40 -4.37
C ASN A 2 -18.86 -1.72 -4.80
N ALA A 3 -19.42 -0.79 -4.00
CA ALA A 3 -20.70 -0.15 -4.33
C ALA A 3 -20.64 0.72 -5.61
N PHE A 4 -19.62 1.56 -5.77
CA PHE A 4 -19.43 2.38 -6.98
C PHE A 4 -18.91 1.58 -8.18
N LYS A 5 -18.29 0.43 -7.93
CA LYS A 5 -17.79 -0.46 -9.00
C LYS A 5 -18.93 -1.26 -9.63
N ASN A 6 -19.96 -1.59 -8.84
CA ASN A 6 -21.13 -2.32 -9.27
C ASN A 6 -22.20 -1.43 -9.93
N ASP A 7 -22.24 -0.14 -9.61
CA ASP A 7 -23.24 0.78 -10.16
C ASP A 7 -22.61 2.08 -10.67
N LYS A 8 -22.40 2.14 -12.00
CA LYS A 8 -21.81 3.29 -12.69
C LYS A 8 -22.71 4.55 -12.63
N SER A 9 -24.01 4.38 -12.35
CA SER A 9 -24.96 5.49 -12.24
C SER A 9 -24.68 6.40 -11.04
N LEU A 10 -24.17 5.83 -9.94
CA LEU A 10 -23.80 6.58 -8.74
C LEU A 10 -22.53 7.42 -8.93
N ILE A 11 -21.61 6.99 -9.78
CA ILE A 11 -20.41 7.76 -10.15
C ILE A 11 -20.78 8.99 -10.99
N GLN A 12 -21.77 8.86 -11.88
CA GLN A 12 -22.28 9.99 -12.68
C GLN A 12 -23.09 10.98 -11.84
N LYS A 13 -23.88 10.52 -10.86
CA LYS A 13 -24.67 11.39 -9.97
C LYS A 13 -23.85 12.16 -8.94
N TYR A 14 -22.77 11.58 -8.40
CA TYR A 14 -21.95 12.22 -7.36
C TYR A 14 -20.44 12.11 -7.64
N PRO A 15 -19.93 12.77 -8.70
CA PRO A 15 -18.51 12.72 -9.07
C PRO A 15 -17.60 13.29 -7.97
N GLY A 16 -18.05 14.30 -7.23
CA GLY A 16 -17.31 14.90 -6.12
C GLY A 16 -17.16 13.96 -4.93
N ALA A 17 -18.22 13.24 -4.54
CA ALA A 17 -18.17 12.29 -3.43
C ALA A 17 -17.25 11.10 -3.73
N TYR A 18 -17.31 10.58 -4.97
CA TYR A 18 -16.42 9.50 -5.41
C TYR A 18 -14.95 9.93 -5.41
N SER A 19 -14.65 11.15 -5.88
CA SER A 19 -13.30 11.72 -5.85
C SER A 19 -12.79 11.88 -4.41
N ASN A 20 -13.61 12.44 -3.51
CA ASN A 20 -13.25 12.67 -2.11
C ASN A 20 -13.00 11.35 -1.36
N ILE A 21 -13.85 10.33 -1.56
CA ILE A 21 -13.66 9.01 -0.93
C ILE A 21 -12.39 8.35 -1.45
N ARG A 22 -12.09 8.47 -2.74
CA ARG A 22 -10.86 7.93 -3.33
C ARG A 22 -9.61 8.60 -2.76
N ILE A 23 -9.64 9.92 -2.59
CA ILE A 23 -8.56 10.70 -1.97
C ILE A 23 -8.42 10.33 -0.49
N ALA A 24 -9.52 10.28 0.27
CA ALA A 24 -9.51 9.94 1.69
C ALA A 24 -9.00 8.51 1.94
N PHE A 25 -9.41 7.54 1.11
CA PHE A 25 -8.89 6.18 1.16
C PHE A 25 -7.41 6.10 0.78
N GLY A 26 -7.00 6.83 -0.27
CA GLY A 26 -5.61 6.88 -0.69
C GLY A 26 -4.70 7.47 0.40
N LEU A 27 -5.11 8.59 1.00
CA LEU A 27 -4.40 9.23 2.10
C LEU A 27 -4.32 8.34 3.34
N SER A 28 -5.44 7.74 3.78
CA SER A 28 -5.44 6.86 4.95
C SER A 28 -4.58 5.62 4.74
N PHE A 29 -4.60 5.04 3.54
CA PHE A 29 -3.70 3.95 3.18
C PHE A 29 -2.23 4.38 3.25
N LEU A 30 -1.86 5.51 2.64
CA LEU A 30 -0.49 6.05 2.68
C LEU A 30 -0.01 6.32 4.11
N THR A 31 -0.83 6.95 4.94
CA THR A 31 -0.45 7.25 6.33
C THR A 31 -0.25 5.96 7.13
N ALA A 32 -1.22 5.05 7.11
CA ALA A 32 -1.16 3.83 7.92
C ALA A 32 -0.08 2.85 7.43
N ARG A 33 0.09 2.72 6.09
CA ARG A 33 0.96 1.70 5.50
C ARG A 33 2.33 2.19 5.07
N VAL A 34 2.55 3.48 4.89
CA VAL A 34 3.88 4.01 4.51
C VAL A 34 4.48 4.73 5.71
N ILE A 35 3.78 5.74 6.25
CA ILE A 35 4.34 6.58 7.32
C ILE A 35 4.51 5.80 8.63
N MET A 36 3.47 5.07 9.06
CA MET A 36 3.54 4.32 10.32
C MET A 36 4.30 2.99 10.20
N TRP A 37 4.32 2.37 9.03
CA TRP A 37 4.94 1.06 8.83
C TRP A 37 6.46 1.14 8.69
N LEU A 38 6.99 2.13 7.95
CA LEU A 38 8.44 2.27 7.71
C LEU A 38 9.29 2.22 8.99
N PRO A 39 9.04 3.05 10.03
CA PRO A 39 9.86 3.03 11.23
C PRO A 39 9.76 1.68 11.95
N ARG A 40 8.55 1.11 12.03
CA ARG A 40 8.32 -0.18 12.69
C ARG A 40 9.06 -1.32 11.99
N ILE A 41 9.05 -1.37 10.66
CA ILE A 41 9.74 -2.43 9.93
C ILE A 41 11.26 -2.25 9.95
N MET A 42 11.75 -1.01 9.97
CA MET A 42 13.18 -0.74 10.15
C MET A 42 13.67 -1.25 11.50
N ASP A 43 12.93 -0.97 12.58
CA ASP A 43 13.26 -1.49 13.92
C ASP A 43 13.22 -3.02 13.96
N PHE A 44 12.16 -3.62 13.40
CA PHE A 44 12.03 -5.08 13.31
C PHE A 44 13.19 -5.73 12.55
N ASN A 45 13.53 -5.20 11.38
CA ASN A 45 14.64 -5.70 10.56
C ASN A 45 15.99 -5.55 11.26
N ARG A 46 16.19 -4.44 11.99
CA ARG A 46 17.39 -4.23 12.80
C ARG A 46 17.51 -5.26 13.92
N ILE A 47 16.42 -5.54 14.64
CA ILE A 47 16.40 -6.54 15.71
C ILE A 47 16.69 -7.93 15.14
N ILE A 48 16.03 -8.32 14.04
CA ILE A 48 16.29 -9.62 13.41
C ILE A 48 17.73 -9.73 12.91
N ALA A 49 18.29 -8.68 12.31
CA ALA A 49 19.69 -8.69 11.87
C ALA A 49 20.66 -8.95 13.04
N ILE A 50 20.40 -8.33 14.20
CA ILE A 50 21.18 -8.58 15.42
C ILE A 50 21.01 -10.04 15.87
N MET A 51 19.77 -10.55 15.93
CA MET A 51 19.50 -11.93 16.34
C MET A 51 20.17 -12.97 15.43
N ILE A 52 20.23 -12.72 14.12
CA ILE A 52 20.96 -13.56 13.17
C ILE A 52 22.46 -13.56 13.51
N SER A 53 23.06 -12.40 13.78
CA SER A 53 24.50 -12.31 14.09
C SER A 53 24.90 -12.93 15.43
N THR A 54 23.96 -13.06 16.37
CA THR A 54 24.21 -13.61 17.71
C THR A 54 23.84 -15.09 17.85
N SER A 55 23.14 -15.66 16.87
CA SER A 55 22.72 -17.07 16.91
C SER A 55 23.86 -17.98 16.50
N GLU A 56 24.22 -18.95 17.33
CA GLU A 56 25.24 -19.96 17.01
C GLU A 56 24.66 -21.11 16.15
N GLU A 57 23.35 -21.35 16.25
CA GLU A 57 22.68 -22.39 15.48
C GLU A 57 22.33 -21.93 14.05
N ILE A 58 22.75 -22.73 13.07
CA ILE A 58 22.48 -22.51 11.64
C ILE A 58 20.98 -22.60 11.32
N SER A 59 20.25 -23.52 11.97
CA SER A 59 18.78 -23.67 11.85
C SER A 59 18.07 -22.37 12.21
N SER A 60 18.45 -21.76 13.33
CA SER A 60 17.90 -20.50 13.83
C SER A 60 18.26 -19.32 12.93
N GLN A 61 19.51 -19.25 12.45
CA GLN A 61 19.93 -18.24 11.46
C GLN A 61 19.13 -18.35 10.16
N ALA A 62 18.90 -19.57 9.65
CA ALA A 62 18.13 -19.79 8.43
C ALA A 62 16.65 -19.37 8.59
N ALA A 63 16.01 -19.71 9.71
CA ALA A 63 14.64 -19.31 10.00
C ALA A 63 14.48 -17.79 10.14
N LEU A 64 15.41 -17.14 10.86
CA LEU A 64 15.43 -15.69 11.01
C LEU A 64 15.74 -14.99 9.68
N GLY A 65 16.66 -15.52 8.89
CA GLY A 65 16.98 -15.03 7.55
C GLY A 65 15.79 -15.11 6.59
N ALA A 66 15.03 -16.21 6.61
CA ALA A 66 13.80 -16.35 5.84
C ALA A 66 12.74 -15.34 6.29
N THR A 67 12.62 -15.11 7.60
CA THR A 67 11.69 -14.12 8.18
C THR A 67 12.07 -12.71 7.75
N PHE A 68 13.36 -12.37 7.77
CA PHE A 68 13.89 -11.08 7.30
C PHE A 68 13.60 -10.87 5.81
N ALA A 69 13.86 -11.88 4.99
CA ALA A 69 13.61 -11.83 3.55
C ALA A 69 12.11 -11.65 3.26
N ALA A 70 11.25 -12.42 3.93
CA ALA A 70 9.80 -12.31 3.80
C ALA A 70 9.30 -10.91 4.20
N ALA A 71 9.75 -10.38 5.35
CA ALA A 71 9.40 -9.05 5.82
C ALA A 71 9.83 -7.94 4.84
N THR A 72 11.02 -8.08 4.24
CA THR A 72 11.54 -7.17 3.24
C THR A 72 10.71 -7.20 1.96
N VAL A 73 10.43 -8.38 1.41
CA VAL A 73 9.58 -8.56 0.22
C VAL A 73 8.19 -7.97 0.44
N LEU A 74 7.61 -8.22 1.61
CA LEU A 74 6.28 -7.70 1.97
C LEU A 74 6.27 -6.17 2.02
N THR A 75 7.36 -5.56 2.47
CA THR A 75 7.52 -4.10 2.51
C THR A 75 7.70 -3.50 1.12
N LEU A 76 8.50 -4.14 0.25
CA LEU A 76 8.62 -3.72 -1.16
C LEU A 76 7.29 -3.79 -1.88
N MET A 77 6.52 -4.86 -1.65
CA MET A 77 5.19 -5.00 -2.21
C MET A 77 4.28 -3.87 -1.74
N GLN A 78 4.30 -3.52 -0.45
CA GLN A 78 3.52 -2.40 0.09
C GLN A 78 3.92 -1.05 -0.55
N GLN A 79 5.20 -0.81 -0.78
CA GLN A 79 5.65 0.41 -1.48
C GLN A 79 5.18 0.45 -2.94
N TYR A 80 5.18 -0.70 -3.63
CA TYR A 80 4.62 -0.79 -4.98
C TYR A 80 3.13 -0.42 -5.01
N TRP A 81 2.34 -0.93 -4.06
CA TRP A 81 0.93 -0.54 -3.93
C TRP A 81 0.75 0.94 -3.62
N ALA A 82 1.57 1.51 -2.74
CA ALA A 82 1.55 2.94 -2.47
C ALA A 82 1.83 3.77 -3.73
N PHE A 83 2.81 3.36 -4.54
CA PHE A 83 3.09 3.98 -5.83
C PHE A 83 1.89 3.92 -6.78
N LEU A 84 1.21 2.78 -6.88
CA LEU A 84 -0.02 2.65 -7.70
C LEU A 84 -1.13 3.58 -7.21
N VAL A 85 -1.31 3.70 -5.89
CA VAL A 85 -2.31 4.61 -5.29
C VAL A 85 -1.98 6.07 -5.61
N ILE A 86 -0.73 6.50 -5.42
CA ILE A 86 -0.28 7.86 -5.76
C ILE A 86 -0.50 8.14 -7.24
N ARG A 87 -0.05 7.24 -8.12
CA ARG A 87 -0.27 7.38 -9.56
C ARG A 87 -1.75 7.45 -9.91
N GLY A 88 -2.58 6.64 -9.25
CA GLY A 88 -4.03 6.66 -9.40
C GLY A 88 -4.68 7.98 -8.98
N LEU A 89 -4.17 8.62 -7.93
CA LEU A 89 -4.61 9.93 -7.46
C LEU A 89 -4.17 11.04 -8.44
N LEU A 90 -2.92 11.03 -8.87
CA LEU A 90 -2.35 12.02 -9.79
C LEU A 90 -2.93 11.95 -11.21
N SER A 91 -3.33 10.76 -11.67
CA SER A 91 -3.89 10.57 -13.03
C SER A 91 -5.25 11.23 -13.23
N GLY A 92 -5.88 11.78 -12.19
CA GLY A 92 -7.20 12.40 -12.23
C GLY A 92 -8.31 11.44 -12.73
N PRO A 93 -9.58 11.87 -12.69
CA PRO A 93 -10.62 11.18 -13.44
C PRO A 93 -10.37 11.44 -14.94
N LYS A 94 -10.14 10.38 -15.74
CA LYS A 94 -10.23 10.50 -17.21
C LYS A 94 -11.60 11.09 -17.53
N LYS A 95 -11.65 12.31 -18.08
CA LYS A 95 -12.89 12.92 -18.57
C LYS A 95 -13.54 11.91 -19.51
N ALA A 96 -14.76 11.48 -19.19
CA ALA A 96 -15.54 10.66 -20.11
C ALA A 96 -15.72 11.44 -21.42
N PRO A 97 -15.62 10.80 -22.59
CA PRO A 97 -15.89 11.47 -23.85
C PRO A 97 -17.32 12.01 -23.80
N VAL A 98 -17.46 13.33 -23.93
CA VAL A 98 -18.76 13.99 -24.11
C VAL A 98 -19.28 13.49 -25.46
N LYS A 99 -20.31 12.63 -25.44
CA LYS A 99 -21.10 12.37 -26.64
C LYS A 99 -21.89 13.65 -26.91
N ASN A 100 -21.47 14.39 -27.92
CA ASN A 100 -22.30 15.42 -28.53
C ASN A 100 -23.36 14.67 -29.34
N GLU A 101 -24.61 14.72 -28.88
CA GLU A 101 -25.79 14.42 -29.71
C GLU A 101 -26.19 15.66 -30.50
#